data_AF-A0A940U795-F1
#
_entry.id   AF-A0A940U795-F1
#
_cell.length_a   1.000
_cell.length_b   1.000
_cell.length_c   1.000
_cell.angle_alpha   90.00
_cell.angle_beta   90.00
_cell.angle_gamma   90.00
#
_symmetry.space_group_name_H-M   'P 1'
#
loop_
_entity.id
_entity.type
_entity.pdbx_description
1 polymer ?
#
loop_
_entity_poly.entity_id
_entity_poly.type
_entity_poly.pdbx_seq_one_letter_code
_entity_poly.pdbx_strand_id
1 'polypeptide(L)'
;MSETLRFLSDDLQLMALGFMAIVYILRIRWLLKFKASRERQAPSGSLTTSSFKGIIYSWANIAMPWSMESTRSMVFFYTQFVIFHLAVAANIGMSFVIPYAPGLMKPMIVVRLLQLLFAAAFLIGCYRLYRRLSEPAMRLISTPDDIFSLILLTVWSLVSLFAAPNRPDLGEGPLRAYFIMTAFFLVYVPFSKISHYLYYPFTRFYFGRTMGHRGVYPIRRPPNPKPTNV
;
A
#
# COMPACT_ATOMS: atom_id res chain seq x y z
N MET A 1 24.26 20.30 -5.49
CA MET A 1 23.49 19.41 -6.38
C MET A 1 23.74 19.84 -7.79
N SER A 2 23.98 18.90 -8.69
CA SER A 2 24.01 19.14 -10.13
C SER A 2 22.65 19.59 -10.64
N GLU A 3 22.66 20.28 -11.78
CA GLU A 3 21.44 20.66 -12.50
C GLU A 3 20.58 19.44 -12.84
N THR A 4 21.21 18.33 -13.26
CA THR A 4 20.51 17.07 -13.54
C THR A 4 19.79 16.54 -12.31
N LEU A 5 20.44 16.50 -11.15
CA LEU A 5 19.81 16.00 -9.94
C LEU A 5 18.65 16.91 -9.50
N ARG A 6 18.79 18.24 -9.65
CA ARG A 6 17.72 19.20 -9.37
C ARG A 6 16.50 18.95 -10.25
N PHE A 7 16.70 18.82 -11.56
CA PHE A 7 15.64 18.48 -12.52
C PHE A 7 14.94 17.16 -12.17
N LEU A 8 15.72 16.12 -11.86
CA LEU A 8 15.17 14.80 -11.49
C LEU A 8 14.35 14.84 -10.19
N SER A 9 14.79 15.63 -9.21
CA SER A 9 14.14 15.72 -7.89
C SER A 9 12.89 16.60 -7.86
N ASP A 10 12.73 17.51 -8.83
CA ASP A 10 11.67 18.51 -8.84
C ASP A 10 10.84 18.43 -10.11
N ASP A 11 11.30 19.01 -11.23
CA ASP A 11 10.54 19.11 -12.49
C ASP A 11 10.00 17.76 -12.98
N LEU A 12 10.86 16.74 -13.03
CA LEU A 12 10.45 15.41 -13.46
C LEU A 12 9.41 14.80 -12.52
N GLN A 13 9.55 15.00 -11.20
CA GLN A 13 8.57 14.50 -10.23
C GLN A 13 7.24 15.21 -10.37
N LEU A 14 7.23 16.53 -10.57
CA LEU A 14 6.03 17.32 -10.78
C LEU A 14 5.29 16.90 -12.07
N MET A 15 6.03 16.68 -13.16
CA MET A 15 5.45 16.17 -14.41
C MET A 15 4.83 14.77 -14.21
N ALA A 16 5.55 13.87 -13.54
CA ALA A 16 5.08 12.51 -13.29
C ALA A 16 3.87 12.47 -12.33
N LEU A 17 3.88 13.31 -11.28
CA LEU A 17 2.74 13.49 -10.37
C LEU A 17 1.53 14.07 -11.09
N GLY A 18 1.73 15.06 -11.96
CA GLY A 18 0.67 15.64 -12.79
C GLY A 18 0.03 14.60 -13.70
N PHE A 19 0.84 13.78 -14.36
CA PHE A 19 0.36 12.65 -15.15
C PHE A 19 -0.47 11.66 -14.31
N MET A 20 0.08 11.23 -13.17
CA MET A 20 -0.61 10.31 -12.24
C MET A 20 -1.96 10.88 -11.78
N ALA A 21 -1.99 12.16 -11.40
CA ALA A 21 -3.20 12.86 -10.96
C ALA A 21 -4.27 12.87 -12.04
N ILE A 22 -3.91 13.18 -13.29
CA ILE A 22 -4.84 13.16 -14.43
C ILE A 22 -5.44 11.76 -14.60
N VAL A 23 -4.61 10.72 -14.64
CA VAL A 23 -5.09 9.33 -14.81
C VAL A 23 -6.02 8.94 -13.65
N TYR A 24 -5.70 9.34 -12.43
CA TYR A 24 -6.52 9.06 -11.25
C TYR A 24 -7.84 9.80 -11.25
N ILE A 25 -7.87 11.07 -11.63
CA ILE A 25 -9.11 11.83 -11.79
C ILE A 25 -10.01 11.16 -12.82
N LEU A 26 -9.47 10.78 -13.98
CA LEU A 26 -10.24 10.08 -15.02
C LEU A 26 -10.79 8.74 -14.50
N ARG A 27 -9.97 7.97 -13.78
CA ARG A 27 -10.38 6.68 -13.23
C ARG A 27 -11.41 6.80 -12.11
N ILE A 28 -11.26 7.75 -11.20
CA ILE A 28 -12.26 8.04 -10.16
C ILE A 28 -13.57 8.47 -10.79
N ARG A 29 -13.54 9.38 -11.78
CA ARG A 29 -14.74 9.79 -12.54
C ARG A 29 -15.41 8.60 -13.19
N TRP A 30 -14.64 7.67 -13.77
CA TRP A 30 -15.18 6.44 -14.34
C TRP A 30 -15.82 5.53 -13.27
N LEU A 31 -15.16 5.32 -12.13
CA LEU A 31 -15.70 4.52 -11.02
C LEU A 31 -17.00 5.09 -10.45
N LEU A 32 -17.10 6.41 -10.35
CA LEU A 32 -18.29 7.11 -9.85
C LEU A 32 -19.48 7.04 -10.81
N LYS A 33 -19.29 6.66 -12.09
CA LYS A 33 -20.41 6.43 -13.02
C LYS A 33 -21.23 5.19 -12.66
N PHE A 34 -20.65 4.22 -11.97
CA PHE A 34 -21.36 3.00 -11.59
C PHE A 34 -22.26 3.27 -10.38
N LYS A 35 -23.58 3.15 -10.60
CA LYS A 35 -24.56 3.26 -9.52
C LYS A 35 -24.49 2.03 -8.64
N ALA A 36 -24.53 2.27 -7.33
CA ALA A 36 -24.60 1.19 -6.36
C ALA A 36 -25.93 0.44 -6.46
N SER A 37 -25.85 -0.83 -6.87
CA SER A 37 -27.01 -1.72 -6.96
C SER A 37 -27.75 -1.77 -5.62
N ARG A 38 -29.09 -1.75 -5.69
CA ARG A 38 -29.94 -1.91 -4.51
C ARG A 38 -30.07 -3.40 -4.21
N GLU A 39 -29.85 -3.75 -2.94
CA GLU A 39 -30.14 -5.12 -2.49
C GLU A 39 -31.65 -5.37 -2.59
N ARG A 40 -32.02 -6.44 -3.30
CA ARG A 40 -33.42 -6.81 -3.56
C ARG A 40 -33.97 -7.71 -2.47
N GLN A 41 -33.09 -8.36 -1.71
CA GLN A 41 -33.50 -9.14 -0.56
C GLN A 41 -34.06 -8.24 0.54
N ALA A 42 -35.06 -8.75 1.26
CA ALA A 42 -35.55 -8.11 2.48
C ALA A 42 -34.38 -7.94 3.47
N PRO A 43 -34.30 -6.81 4.21
CA PRO A 43 -33.30 -6.66 5.25
C PRO A 43 -33.44 -7.78 6.28
N SER A 44 -32.38 -8.56 6.46
CA SER A 44 -32.33 -9.70 7.39
C SER A 44 -31.54 -9.39 8.66
N GLY A 45 -31.19 -8.11 8.88
CA GLY A 45 -30.35 -7.66 9.98
C GLY A 45 -31.07 -7.39 11.29
N SER A 46 -30.39 -7.69 12.40
CA SER A 46 -30.72 -7.23 13.75
C SER A 46 -30.51 -5.71 13.91
N LEU A 47 -30.97 -5.10 15.03
CA LEU A 47 -30.76 -3.67 15.35
C LEU A 47 -29.28 -3.21 15.32
N THR A 48 -28.33 -4.13 15.46
CA THR A 48 -26.89 -3.79 15.43
C THR A 48 -26.31 -3.79 14.03
N THR A 49 -27.04 -4.27 13.03
CA THR A 49 -26.57 -4.41 11.65
C THR A 49 -27.38 -3.48 10.75
N SER A 50 -26.68 -2.69 9.94
CA SER A 50 -27.30 -1.86 8.92
C SER A 50 -26.29 -1.63 7.81
N SER A 51 -26.77 -1.25 6.63
CA SER A 51 -25.91 -0.92 5.48
C SER A 51 -24.84 0.13 5.84
N PHE A 52 -25.22 1.16 6.61
CA PHE A 52 -24.28 2.21 7.03
C PHE A 52 -23.24 1.67 8.02
N LYS A 53 -23.66 0.93 9.05
CA LYS A 53 -22.75 0.31 10.02
C LYS A 53 -21.78 -0.67 9.33
N GLY A 54 -22.27 -1.41 8.34
CA GLY A 54 -21.46 -2.31 7.52
C GLY A 54 -20.42 -1.57 6.67
N ILE A 55 -20.77 -0.43 6.04
CA ILE A 55 -19.82 0.42 5.29
C ILE A 55 -18.70 0.91 6.21
N ILE A 56 -19.05 1.53 7.35
CA ILE A 56 -18.06 2.10 8.28
C ILE A 56 -17.13 1.01 8.80
N TYR A 57 -17.68 -0.13 9.23
CA TYR A 57 -16.89 -1.27 9.70
C TYR A 57 -15.99 -1.85 8.60
N SER A 58 -16.48 -1.94 7.36
CA SER A 58 -15.69 -2.39 6.20
C SER A 58 -14.53 -1.46 5.86
N TRP A 59 -14.73 -0.14 5.92
CA TRP A 59 -13.64 0.83 5.73
C TRP A 59 -12.61 0.77 6.84
N ALA A 60 -13.07 0.72 8.10
CA ALA A 60 -12.21 0.63 9.27
C ALA A 60 -11.43 -0.69 9.36
N ASN A 61 -11.79 -1.71 8.56
CA ASN A 61 -11.22 -3.05 8.62
C ASN A 61 -9.68 -3.07 8.46
N ILE A 62 -9.09 -2.12 7.72
CA ILE A 62 -7.63 -1.97 7.61
C ILE A 62 -6.96 -1.61 8.94
N ALA A 63 -7.66 -0.90 9.82
CA ALA A 63 -7.19 -0.51 11.15
C ALA A 63 -7.59 -1.51 12.24
N MET A 64 -8.29 -2.59 11.87
CA MET A 64 -8.76 -3.63 12.79
C MET A 64 -8.17 -4.99 12.39
N PRO A 65 -6.85 -5.22 12.52
CA PRO A 65 -6.23 -6.49 12.13
C PRO A 65 -6.86 -7.70 12.84
N TRP A 66 -7.36 -7.51 14.06
CA TRP A 66 -8.09 -8.55 14.79
C TRP A 66 -9.40 -8.94 14.11
N SER A 67 -10.02 -8.14 13.24
CA SER A 67 -11.26 -8.50 12.53
C SER A 67 -11.00 -9.48 11.37
N MET A 68 -9.79 -9.53 10.84
CA MET A 68 -9.40 -10.32 9.67
C MET A 68 -8.85 -11.67 10.10
N GLU A 69 -9.45 -12.76 9.61
CA GLU A 69 -9.01 -14.12 9.94
C GLU A 69 -7.57 -14.39 9.54
N SER A 70 -7.20 -14.08 8.29
CA SER A 70 -5.85 -14.25 7.78
C SER A 70 -4.80 -13.49 8.59
N THR A 71 -5.15 -12.34 9.17
CA THR A 71 -4.23 -11.57 10.00
C THR A 71 -4.06 -12.19 11.38
N ARG A 72 -5.13 -12.75 11.96
CA ARG A 72 -5.07 -13.42 13.27
C ARG A 72 -4.35 -14.76 13.21
N SER A 73 -4.59 -15.56 12.18
CA SER A 73 -3.98 -16.88 12.05
C SER A 73 -2.55 -16.81 11.52
N MET A 74 -2.21 -15.76 10.77
CA MET A 74 -0.92 -15.65 10.08
C MET A 74 -0.17 -14.36 10.43
N VAL A 75 0.13 -14.17 11.72
CA VAL A 75 0.81 -12.96 12.25
C VAL A 75 2.10 -12.65 11.50
N PHE A 76 2.89 -13.68 11.14
CA PHE A 76 4.13 -13.49 10.37
C PHE A 76 3.89 -12.77 9.02
N PHE A 77 2.89 -13.20 8.25
CA PHE A 77 2.57 -12.55 6.97
C PHE A 77 1.96 -11.16 7.16
N TYR A 78 1.27 -10.93 8.27
CA TYR A 78 0.76 -9.62 8.61
C TYR A 78 1.89 -8.64 8.95
N THR A 79 2.87 -9.04 9.76
CA THR A 79 4.03 -8.21 10.08
C THR A 79 4.81 -7.84 8.82
N GLN A 80 5.03 -8.79 7.91
CA GLN A 80 5.62 -8.51 6.60
C GLN A 80 4.81 -7.47 5.81
N PHE A 81 3.48 -7.62 5.79
CA PHE A 81 2.59 -6.68 5.14
C PHE A 81 2.75 -5.27 5.73
N VAL A 82 2.73 -5.11 7.05
CA VAL A 82 2.85 -3.80 7.72
C VAL A 82 4.18 -3.14 7.41
N ILE A 83 5.31 -3.84 7.63
CA ILE A 83 6.65 -3.30 7.41
C ILE A 83 6.82 -2.88 5.94
N PHE A 84 6.39 -3.72 4.99
CA PHE A 84 6.52 -3.42 3.57
C PHE A 84 5.69 -2.19 3.17
N HIS A 85 4.46 -2.03 3.68
CA HIS A 85 3.63 -0.86 3.36
C HIS A 85 4.14 0.42 4.02
N LEU A 86 4.63 0.34 5.26
CA LEU A 86 5.27 1.48 5.93
C LEU A 86 6.52 1.94 5.17
N ALA A 87 7.33 1.01 4.67
CA ALA A 87 8.50 1.34 3.85
C ALA A 87 8.11 1.99 2.52
N VAL A 88 7.07 1.48 1.83
CA VAL A 88 6.55 2.12 0.60
C VAL A 88 6.03 3.53 0.89
N ALA A 89 5.27 3.71 1.98
CA ALA A 89 4.78 5.03 2.38
C ALA A 89 5.93 5.98 2.73
N ALA A 90 6.96 5.50 3.44
CA ALA A 90 8.15 6.27 3.75
C ALA A 90 8.97 6.61 2.49
N ASN A 91 9.06 5.71 1.51
CA ASN A 91 9.69 5.98 0.22
C ASN A 91 8.95 7.08 -0.56
N ILE A 92 7.61 7.04 -0.58
CA ILE A 92 6.81 8.13 -1.17
C ILE A 92 7.06 9.43 -0.40
N GLY A 93 7.01 9.40 0.94
CA GLY A 93 7.27 10.60 1.75
C GLY A 93 8.65 11.19 1.50
N MET A 94 9.68 10.34 1.41
CA MET A 94 11.05 10.76 1.16
C MET A 94 11.21 11.51 -0.17
N SER A 95 10.40 11.21 -1.19
CA SER A 95 10.48 11.91 -2.48
C SER A 95 10.02 13.35 -2.41
N PHE A 96 9.18 13.69 -1.42
CA PHE A 96 8.78 15.08 -1.12
C PHE A 96 9.74 15.72 -0.11
N VAL A 97 10.20 14.97 0.88
CA VAL A 97 11.07 15.50 1.94
C VAL A 97 12.43 15.93 1.39
N ILE A 98 13.05 15.14 0.51
CA ILE A 98 14.39 15.48 -0.02
C ILE A 98 14.39 16.84 -0.76
N PRO A 99 13.51 17.12 -1.74
CA PRO A 99 13.51 18.40 -2.45
C PRO A 99 12.94 19.56 -1.63
N TYR A 100 11.86 19.35 -0.87
CA TYR A 100 11.10 20.46 -0.26
C TYR A 100 11.38 20.69 1.23
N ALA A 101 11.92 19.69 1.93
CA ALA A 101 12.24 19.79 3.36
C ALA A 101 13.53 19.01 3.72
N PRO A 102 14.67 19.23 3.02
CA PRO A 102 15.89 18.44 3.21
C PRO A 102 16.44 18.49 4.64
N GLY A 103 16.08 19.53 5.41
CA GLY A 103 16.43 19.66 6.82
C GLY A 103 15.96 18.51 7.71
N LEU A 104 14.86 17.84 7.35
CA LEU A 104 14.35 16.67 8.08
C LEU A 104 15.23 15.43 7.94
N MET A 105 16.10 15.39 6.93
CA MET A 105 17.05 14.30 6.68
C MET A 105 18.40 14.50 7.38
N LYS A 106 18.62 15.63 8.06
CA LYS A 106 19.87 15.91 8.80
C LYS A 106 20.08 15.00 10.02
N PRO A 107 19.06 14.70 10.85
CA PRO A 107 19.26 13.88 12.03
C PRO A 107 19.64 12.44 11.65
N MET A 108 20.79 11.97 12.14
CA MET A 108 21.29 10.61 11.89
C MET A 108 20.25 9.54 12.28
N ILE A 109 19.49 9.77 13.36
CA ILE A 109 18.45 8.84 13.80
C ILE A 109 17.37 8.63 12.73
N VAL A 110 16.94 9.69 12.05
CA VAL A 110 15.92 9.62 10.98
C VAL A 110 16.46 8.81 9.81
N VAL A 111 17.68 9.13 9.37
CA VAL A 111 18.35 8.40 8.28
C VAL A 111 18.49 6.92 8.61
N ARG A 112 18.96 6.57 9.83
CA ARG A 112 19.14 5.17 10.24
C ARG A 112 17.82 4.41 10.34
N LEU A 113 16.76 5.03 10.85
CA LEU A 113 15.44 4.42 10.91
C LEU A 113 14.89 4.15 9.50
N LEU A 114 15.03 5.11 8.58
CA LEU A 114 14.65 4.91 7.17
C LEU A 114 15.47 3.79 6.53
N GLN A 115 16.79 3.76 6.75
CA GLN A 115 17.65 2.71 6.23
C GLN A 115 17.25 1.32 6.75
N LEU A 116 17.00 1.18 8.06
CA LEU A 116 16.53 -0.08 8.64
C LEU A 116 15.20 -0.52 8.04
N LEU A 117 14.27 0.42 7.87
CA LEU A 117 12.96 0.16 7.29
C LEU A 117 13.07 -0.28 5.82
N PHE A 118 13.89 0.38 5.01
CA PHE A 118 14.11 0.05 3.60
C PHE A 118 14.87 -1.26 3.42
N ALA A 119 15.86 -1.54 4.26
CA ALA A 119 16.55 -2.83 4.29
C ALA A 119 15.58 -3.97 4.62
N ALA A 120 14.74 -3.80 5.65
CA ALA A 120 13.72 -4.79 6.00
C ALA A 120 12.73 -5.02 4.85
N ALA A 121 12.26 -3.95 4.20
CA ALA A 121 11.36 -4.05 3.05
C ALA A 121 12.00 -4.74 1.84
N PHE A 122 13.29 -4.48 1.57
CA PHE A 122 14.04 -5.18 0.55
C PHE A 122 14.10 -6.69 0.82
N LEU A 123 14.47 -7.10 2.04
CA LEU A 123 14.53 -8.52 2.43
C LEU A 123 13.15 -9.19 2.34
N ILE A 124 12.09 -8.50 2.78
CA ILE A 124 10.70 -8.98 2.64
C ILE A 124 10.32 -9.11 1.16
N GLY A 125 10.71 -8.16 0.31
CA GLY A 125 10.51 -8.19 -1.13
C GLY A 125 11.18 -9.40 -1.78
N CYS A 126 12.45 -9.65 -1.47
CA CYS A 126 13.19 -10.84 -1.90
C CYS A 126 12.52 -12.14 -1.48
N TYR A 127 12.13 -12.26 -0.20
CA TYR A 127 11.43 -13.44 0.30
C TYR A 127 10.08 -13.66 -0.40
N ARG A 128 9.31 -12.59 -0.60
CA ARG A 128 8.02 -12.65 -1.31
C ARG A 128 8.20 -13.06 -2.77
N LEU A 129 9.26 -12.60 -3.42
CA LEU A 129 9.58 -12.98 -4.78
C LEU A 129 9.98 -14.44 -4.85
N TYR A 130 10.87 -14.89 -3.97
CA TYR A 130 11.24 -16.30 -3.83
C TYR A 130 10.01 -17.18 -3.63
N ARG A 131 9.16 -16.88 -2.64
CA ARG A 131 7.92 -17.63 -2.39
C ARG A 131 7.01 -17.65 -3.61
N ARG A 132 6.90 -16.54 -4.34
CA ARG A 132 6.06 -16.46 -5.54
C ARG A 132 6.57 -17.34 -6.68
N LEU A 133 7.89 -17.50 -6.80
CA LEU A 133 8.54 -18.29 -7.85
C LEU A 133 8.71 -19.77 -7.48
N SER A 134 8.76 -20.08 -6.18
CA SER A 134 8.98 -21.46 -5.69
C SER A 134 7.69 -22.19 -5.34
N GLU A 135 6.68 -21.51 -4.79
CA GLU A 135 5.43 -22.15 -4.36
C GLU A 135 4.50 -22.42 -5.56
N PRO A 136 4.17 -23.69 -5.90
CA PRO A 136 3.37 -24.01 -7.08
C PRO A 136 2.01 -23.32 -7.09
N ALA A 137 1.32 -23.30 -5.94
CA ALA A 137 0.04 -22.63 -5.79
C ALA A 137 0.13 -21.12 -6.06
N MET A 138 1.22 -20.46 -5.63
CA MET A 138 1.41 -19.02 -5.87
C MET A 138 1.76 -18.73 -7.32
N ARG A 139 2.57 -19.56 -7.97
CA ARG A 139 2.93 -19.40 -9.39
C ARG A 139 1.71 -19.46 -10.29
N LEU A 140 0.80 -20.42 -10.04
CA LEU A 140 -0.41 -20.63 -10.83
C LEU A 140 -1.34 -19.41 -10.86
N ILE A 141 -1.36 -18.63 -9.77
CA ILE A 141 -2.22 -17.44 -9.65
C ILE A 141 -1.47 -16.12 -9.87
N SER A 142 -0.18 -16.17 -10.23
CA SER A 142 0.63 -14.97 -10.44
C SER A 142 0.55 -14.50 -11.88
N THR A 143 0.36 -13.19 -12.07
CA THR A 143 0.47 -12.55 -13.39
C THR A 143 1.88 -12.00 -13.62
N PRO A 144 2.27 -11.67 -14.87
CA PRO A 144 3.54 -10.99 -15.11
C PRO A 144 3.68 -9.68 -14.33
N ASP A 145 2.58 -8.92 -14.18
CA ASP A 145 2.53 -7.69 -13.39
C ASP A 145 2.81 -7.94 -11.90
N ASP A 146 2.36 -9.07 -11.33
CA ASP A 146 2.66 -9.45 -9.93
C ASP A 146 4.16 -9.61 -9.67
N ILE A 147 4.90 -10.15 -10.63
CA ILE A 147 6.34 -10.37 -10.53
C ILE A 147 7.06 -9.06 -10.77
N PHE A 148 6.72 -8.34 -11.84
CA PHE A 148 7.37 -7.09 -12.21
C PHE A 148 7.18 -6.01 -11.13
N SER A 149 5.95 -5.78 -10.66
CA SER A 149 5.68 -4.80 -9.60
C SER A 149 6.43 -5.12 -8.30
N LEU A 150 6.55 -6.40 -7.94
CA LEU A 150 7.28 -6.82 -6.74
C LEU A 150 8.79 -6.63 -6.88
N ILE A 151 9.38 -6.98 -8.04
CA ILE A 151 10.79 -6.71 -8.33
C ILE A 151 11.05 -5.22 -8.27
N LEU A 152 10.21 -4.42 -8.92
CA LEU A 152 10.36 -2.98 -8.99
C LEU A 152 10.34 -2.34 -7.58
N LEU A 153 9.38 -2.72 -6.72
CA LEU A 153 9.30 -2.23 -5.34
C LEU A 153 10.49 -2.70 -4.47
N THR A 154 11.00 -3.90 -4.74
CA THR A 154 12.16 -4.46 -4.05
C THR A 154 13.42 -3.66 -4.40
N VAL A 155 13.69 -3.48 -5.70
CA VAL A 155 14.83 -2.67 -6.17
C VAL A 155 14.71 -1.22 -5.70
N TRP A 156 13.51 -0.64 -5.71
CA TRP A 156 13.31 0.73 -5.24
C TRP A 156 13.61 0.88 -3.75
N SER A 157 13.23 -0.11 -2.93
CA SER A 157 13.59 -0.13 -1.51
C SER A 157 15.11 -0.22 -1.32
N LEU A 158 15.80 -1.02 -2.12
CA LEU A 158 17.27 -1.09 -2.10
C LEU A 158 17.91 0.25 -2.50
N VAL A 159 17.43 0.88 -3.56
CA VAL A 159 17.95 2.19 -3.99
C VAL A 159 17.68 3.26 -2.93
N SER A 160 16.51 3.21 -2.29
CA SER A 160 16.11 4.13 -1.24
C SER A 160 16.96 4.01 0.03
N LEU A 161 17.44 2.81 0.37
CA LEU A 161 18.43 2.58 1.43
C LEU A 161 19.69 3.45 1.24
N PHE A 162 20.17 3.55 0.00
CA PHE A 162 21.35 4.33 -0.35
C PHE A 162 21.05 5.81 -0.58
N ALA A 163 19.83 6.17 -0.97
CA ALA A 163 19.39 7.55 -1.12
C ALA A 163 19.07 8.25 0.21
N ALA A 164 18.64 7.50 1.23
CA ALA A 164 18.21 8.02 2.53
C ALA A 164 19.19 8.99 3.23
N PRO A 165 20.53 8.82 3.17
CA PRO A 165 21.45 9.79 3.77
C PRO A 165 21.39 11.19 3.17
N ASN A 166 20.83 11.34 1.95
CA ASN A 166 20.72 12.62 1.24
C ASN A 166 22.04 13.42 1.23
N ARG A 167 23.14 12.75 0.86
CA ARG A 167 24.49 13.33 0.80
C ARG A 167 24.96 13.47 -0.65
N PRO A 168 24.47 14.46 -1.41
CA PRO A 168 24.90 14.68 -2.79
C PRO A 168 26.39 15.05 -2.90
N ASP A 169 27.01 15.50 -1.81
CA ASP A 169 28.44 15.77 -1.67
C ASP A 169 29.31 14.52 -1.81
N LEU A 170 28.80 13.33 -1.46
CA LEU A 170 29.53 12.06 -1.60
C LEU A 170 29.22 11.30 -2.88
N GLY A 171 28.39 11.87 -3.75
CA GLY A 171 27.97 11.28 -5.00
C GLY A 171 26.45 11.28 -5.17
N GLU A 172 26.02 11.52 -6.41
CA GLU A 172 24.60 11.69 -6.73
C GLU A 172 23.94 10.43 -7.29
N GLY A 173 24.71 9.38 -7.57
CA GLY A 173 24.22 8.15 -8.20
C GLY A 173 22.96 7.56 -7.52
N PRO A 174 22.98 7.30 -6.20
CA PRO A 174 21.83 6.77 -5.49
C PRO A 174 20.59 7.68 -5.55
N LEU A 175 20.78 9.01 -5.43
CA LEU A 175 19.69 9.98 -5.49
C LEU A 175 19.09 10.06 -6.90
N ARG A 176 19.92 10.07 -7.94
CA ARG A 176 19.46 10.05 -9.34
C ARG A 176 18.66 8.80 -9.64
N ALA A 177 19.19 7.63 -9.27
CA ALA A 177 18.50 6.34 -9.45
C ALA A 177 17.17 6.33 -8.70
N TYR A 178 17.15 6.80 -7.45
CA TYR A 178 15.95 6.90 -6.64
C TYR A 178 14.87 7.76 -7.31
N PHE A 179 15.19 8.98 -7.74
CA PHE A 179 14.22 9.87 -8.36
C PHE A 179 13.75 9.39 -9.73
N ILE A 180 14.62 8.79 -10.55
CA ILE A 180 14.22 8.17 -11.82
C ILE A 180 13.23 7.04 -11.57
N MET A 181 13.52 6.16 -10.60
CA MET A 181 12.60 5.09 -10.23
C MET A 181 11.27 5.64 -9.69
N THR A 182 11.30 6.66 -8.83
CA THR A 182 10.09 7.30 -8.30
C THR A 182 9.25 7.90 -9.43
N ALA A 183 9.85 8.62 -10.37
CA ALA A 183 9.14 9.15 -11.54
C ALA A 183 8.51 8.04 -12.38
N PHE A 184 9.26 6.95 -12.62
CA PHE A 184 8.73 5.77 -13.30
C PHE A 184 7.54 5.16 -12.55
N PHE A 185 7.60 5.04 -11.22
CA PHE A 185 6.47 4.57 -10.41
C PHE A 185 5.24 5.44 -10.57
N LEU A 186 5.38 6.76 -10.52
CA LEU A 186 4.24 7.67 -10.65
C LEU A 186 3.51 7.48 -11.99
N VAL A 187 4.24 7.17 -13.07
CA VAL A 187 3.67 6.87 -14.39
C VAL A 187 3.11 5.45 -14.48
N TYR A 188 3.80 4.45 -13.90
CA TYR A 188 3.46 3.03 -14.02
C TYR A 188 2.34 2.59 -13.05
N VAL A 189 2.35 3.07 -11.81
CA VAL A 189 1.43 2.65 -10.74
C VAL A 189 -0.04 2.69 -11.18
N PRO A 190 -0.53 3.73 -11.89
CA PRO A 190 -1.90 3.77 -12.38
C PRO A 190 -2.31 2.60 -13.28
N PHE A 191 -1.38 1.95 -13.95
CA PHE A 191 -1.68 0.84 -14.87
C PHE A 191 -1.36 -0.54 -14.28
N SER A 192 -0.85 -0.57 -13.05
CA SER A 192 -0.43 -1.79 -12.37
C SER A 192 -1.40 -2.23 -11.27
N LYS A 193 -1.18 -3.44 -10.75
CA LYS A 193 -1.84 -3.96 -9.53
C LYS A 193 -1.57 -3.10 -8.29
N ILE A 194 -0.52 -2.28 -8.28
CA ILE A 194 -0.23 -1.37 -7.16
C ILE A 194 -1.35 -0.34 -6.99
N SER A 195 -2.11 -0.02 -8.05
CA SER A 195 -3.28 0.89 -7.98
C SER A 195 -4.44 0.40 -7.09
N HIS A 196 -4.35 -0.79 -6.49
CA HIS A 196 -5.38 -1.36 -5.60
C HIS A 196 -5.83 -0.41 -4.47
N TYR A 197 -4.96 0.48 -3.97
CA TYR A 197 -5.33 1.44 -2.93
C TYR A 197 -6.42 2.43 -3.41
N LEU A 198 -6.48 2.72 -4.72
CA LEU A 198 -7.53 3.55 -5.31
C LEU A 198 -8.90 2.86 -5.23
N TYR A 199 -8.91 1.53 -5.38
CA TYR A 199 -10.14 0.72 -5.39
C TYR A 199 -10.60 0.31 -3.99
N TYR A 200 -9.73 0.36 -2.99
CA TYR A 200 -10.04 0.01 -1.60
C TYR A 200 -11.31 0.70 -1.07
N PRO A 201 -11.47 2.05 -1.11
CA PRO A 201 -12.67 2.68 -0.56
C PRO A 201 -13.95 2.25 -1.29
N PHE A 202 -13.91 2.09 -2.62
CA PHE A 202 -15.08 1.68 -3.41
C PHE A 202 -15.49 0.24 -3.12
N THR A 203 -14.54 -0.69 -3.18
CA THR A 203 -14.81 -2.12 -2.90
C THR A 203 -15.34 -2.33 -1.48
N ARG A 204 -14.76 -1.63 -0.49
CA ARG A 204 -15.22 -1.68 0.90
C ARG A 204 -16.57 -1.04 1.11
N PHE A 205 -16.89 0.04 0.39
CA PHE A 205 -18.22 0.63 0.39
C PHE A 205 -19.27 -0.36 -0.11
N TYR A 206 -19.07 -0.97 -1.29
CA TYR A 206 -20.01 -1.92 -1.86
C TYR A 206 -20.17 -3.17 -0.97
N PHE A 207 -19.06 -3.75 -0.53
CA PHE A 207 -19.08 -4.92 0.35
C PHE A 207 -19.79 -4.63 1.66
N GLY A 208 -19.41 -3.56 2.35
CA GLY A 208 -19.97 -3.18 3.64
C GLY A 208 -21.46 -2.86 3.56
N ARG A 209 -21.89 -2.20 2.48
CA ARG A 209 -23.30 -1.89 2.23
C ARG A 209 -24.14 -3.17 2.06
N THR A 210 -23.70 -4.08 1.19
CA THR A 210 -24.45 -5.31 0.89
C THR A 210 -24.47 -6.26 2.08
N MET A 211 -23.31 -6.50 2.71
CA MET A 211 -23.21 -7.41 3.85
C MET A 211 -23.89 -6.83 5.10
N GLY A 212 -23.87 -5.50 5.27
CA GLY A 212 -24.62 -4.81 6.31
C GLY A 212 -26.14 -4.90 6.12
N HIS A 213 -26.63 -4.78 4.88
CA HIS A 213 -28.05 -4.96 4.55
C HIS A 213 -28.54 -6.39 4.84
N ARG A 214 -27.70 -7.38 4.54
CA ARG A 214 -27.97 -8.81 4.81
C ARG A 214 -27.82 -9.21 6.27
N GLY A 215 -27.50 -8.28 7.18
CA GLY A 215 -27.44 -8.57 8.60
C GLY A 215 -26.21 -9.37 9.05
N VAL A 216 -25.22 -9.56 8.18
CA VAL A 216 -24.03 -10.37 8.46
C VAL A 216 -22.79 -9.52 8.82
N TYR A 217 -22.92 -8.19 8.77
CA TYR A 217 -21.84 -7.24 9.01
C TYR A 217 -22.34 -6.02 9.82
N PRO A 218 -21.63 -5.56 10.86
CA PRO A 218 -20.37 -6.07 11.43
C PRO A 218 -20.44 -7.50 11.96
N ILE A 219 -19.32 -8.24 11.88
CA ILE A 219 -19.23 -9.61 12.41
C ILE A 219 -19.34 -9.55 13.93
N ARG A 220 -20.40 -10.14 14.49
CA ARG A 220 -20.49 -10.42 15.92
C ARG A 220 -19.68 -11.67 16.22
N ARG A 221 -18.72 -11.58 17.14
CA ARG A 221 -18.06 -12.76 17.69
C ARG A 221 -18.74 -13.13 19.00
N PRO A 222 -19.10 -14.41 19.22
CA PRO A 222 -19.48 -14.84 20.55
C PRO A 222 -18.28 -14.62 21.49
N PRO A 223 -18.52 -14.29 22.78
CA PRO A 223 -17.44 -14.33 23.76
C PRO A 223 -16.80 -15.72 23.74
N ASN A 224 -15.48 -15.79 23.92
CA ASN A 224 -14.77 -17.08 24.04
C ASN A 224 -15.56 -17.96 25.03
N PRO A 225 -15.89 -19.22 24.68
CA PRO A 225 -16.47 -20.12 25.66
C PRO A 225 -15.54 -20.12 26.88
N LYS A 226 -16.12 -19.91 28.08
CA LYS A 226 -15.34 -20.00 29.32
C LYS A 226 -14.62 -21.35 29.29
N PRO A 227 -13.32 -21.42 29.66
CA PRO A 227 -12.66 -22.70 29.77
C PRO A 227 -13.50 -23.57 30.69
N THR A 228 -14.04 -24.65 30.12
CA THR A 228 -14.68 -25.70 30.90
C THR A 228 -13.54 -26.43 31.58
N ASN A 229 -13.27 -26.06 32.83
CA ASN A 229 -12.48 -26.88 33.73
C ASN A 229 -13.30 -28.16 33.95
N VAL A 230 -13.02 -29.19 33.16
CA VAL A 230 -13.47 -30.58 33.39
C VAL A 230 -12.25 -31.36 33.82
#